data_AF-A0A9Q1QTM6-F1
#
_entry.id   AF-A0A9Q1QTM6-F1
#
_cell.length_a   1.000
_cell.length_b   1.000
_cell.length_c   1.000
_cell.angle_alpha   90.00
_cell.angle_beta   90.00
_cell.angle_gamma   90.00
#
_symmetry.space_group_name_H-M   'P 1'
#
loop_
_entity.id
_entity.type
_entity.pdbx_description
1 polymer ?
#
loop_
_entity_poly.entity_id
_entity_poly.type
_entity_poly.pdbx_seq_one_letter_code
_entity_poly.pdbx_strand_id
1 'polypeptide(L)'
;MAHILCHLHLTSSPLSSSPSSSKSNWCYPILSLRSRSSRLRCAAPPASQMEPQTTDERPRFKDFPYISAPIRDLMLESLSTVESRLKSQLLPYTLPPDVEYYQNQSGTNHGSIFIDTVFGSWLHCKVPTGAALNITTFLCYMNDSTDGPPFLMEFIQGSPTSLVILLDLPPRRDLVVHPDYIKTFYEDTELGKHKHLLLDSIPEAKPYESPSLYIQSAFSPTAILARVDTSGVEEGETRLEEIVREKVAPAAKAVLETWLDLCASGDQKRERELEEEDKAYLRKRDAIQPNLLSPLISLSSSSSSSSSSRAVAASNWCCPVLSRSNLISLSTRLCCTASPASQMEPQRDERPRFKDFPYAPDPIKDLMVEALSTVESRLATQLVPYTLPLDVEYYTNESGTNHGSLFILSGASSSPIDFVLGSWLHCKLPTGAAMNITSLTCYMNDSTDAPPLVMEFIQGGPTSLVVILDLPPRRDLVLHPDYLKTFYEETELEKQRQLILDTVPEAKPYVSPSLYIRSVFSPTAITARVDTSRDDGGGETRLEGIVREKVSAAAKKVLETWLEVCTCGEERGVTKEEERAYLKKRDAMFKSKTIEVDIGSSLPRLFGQEIADRVLAELRVLMGSRG
;
A
#
# COMPACT_ATOMS: atom_id res chain seq x y z
N MET A 1 -5.07 -6.63 15.42
CA MET A 1 -4.86 -5.73 16.57
C MET A 1 -4.05 -4.47 16.24
N ALA A 2 -3.71 -4.16 14.98
CA ALA A 2 -2.66 -3.20 14.62
C ALA A 2 -3.12 -1.71 14.56
N HIS A 3 -4.26 -1.38 15.19
CA HIS A 3 -4.88 -0.04 15.07
C HIS A 3 -5.67 0.45 16.31
N ILE A 4 -5.56 -0.22 17.47
CA ILE A 4 -6.47 0.00 18.63
C ILE A 4 -6.44 1.47 19.11
N LEU A 5 -5.27 2.12 19.11
CA LEU A 5 -5.17 3.53 19.49
C LEU A 5 -5.76 4.50 18.47
N CYS A 6 -5.58 4.21 17.18
CA CYS A 6 -5.94 5.09 16.07
C CYS A 6 -7.43 5.45 16.08
N HIS A 7 -8.29 4.51 16.47
CA HIS A 7 -9.73 4.71 16.54
C HIS A 7 -10.21 5.43 17.81
N LEU A 8 -9.48 5.32 18.92
CA LEU A 8 -9.85 5.90 20.21
C LEU A 8 -9.61 7.42 20.32
N HIS A 9 -9.09 8.06 19.27
CA HIS A 9 -8.99 9.53 19.15
C HIS A 9 -9.90 10.14 18.07
N LEU A 10 -10.56 9.32 17.24
CA LEU A 10 -11.39 9.81 16.12
C LEU A 10 -12.86 10.05 16.47
N THR A 11 -13.27 9.83 17.72
CA THR A 11 -14.68 9.96 18.18
C THR A 11 -15.03 11.36 18.73
N SER A 12 -14.13 12.34 18.61
CA SER A 12 -14.32 13.70 19.14
C SER A 12 -14.16 14.81 18.08
N SER A 13 -15.13 14.91 17.16
CA SER A 13 -15.31 16.10 16.29
C SER A 13 -16.80 16.29 15.93
N PRO A 14 -17.35 17.53 15.97
CA PRO A 14 -18.76 17.79 15.70
C PRO A 14 -19.09 17.90 14.20
N LEU A 15 -20.33 17.55 13.85
CA LEU A 15 -20.89 17.61 12.49
C LEU A 15 -21.14 19.07 12.04
N SER A 16 -20.68 19.44 10.84
CA SER A 16 -21.16 20.62 10.10
C SER A 16 -21.87 20.22 8.82
N SER A 17 -23.06 20.77 8.58
CA SER A 17 -23.92 20.47 7.43
C SER A 17 -23.86 21.55 6.34
N SER A 18 -23.88 21.14 5.06
CA SER A 18 -24.12 21.99 3.88
C SER A 18 -24.39 21.13 2.63
N PRO A 19 -25.02 21.66 1.56
CA PRO A 19 -26.10 20.91 0.90
C PRO A 19 -25.79 20.30 -0.49
N SER A 20 -26.79 19.55 -0.95
CA SER A 20 -26.91 18.71 -2.15
C SER A 20 -26.71 19.38 -3.52
N SER A 21 -26.21 18.61 -4.50
CA SER A 21 -26.41 18.84 -5.94
C SER A 21 -26.86 17.55 -6.66
N SER A 22 -27.52 17.73 -7.81
CA SER A 22 -28.31 16.70 -8.51
C SER A 22 -27.50 15.85 -9.50
N LYS A 23 -27.83 14.55 -9.60
CA LYS A 23 -27.31 13.65 -10.63
C LYS A 23 -28.07 13.80 -11.95
N SER A 24 -27.37 13.78 -13.08
CA SER A 24 -27.94 13.59 -14.42
C SER A 24 -27.28 12.40 -15.12
N ASN A 25 -28.08 11.43 -15.57
CA ASN A 25 -27.62 10.25 -16.33
C ASN A 25 -27.47 10.57 -17.81
N TRP A 26 -26.35 10.18 -18.44
CA TRP A 26 -26.25 10.06 -19.89
C TRP A 26 -25.45 8.82 -20.30
N CYS A 27 -26.13 7.87 -20.95
CA CYS A 27 -25.50 6.80 -21.73
C CYS A 27 -25.23 7.30 -23.15
N TYR A 28 -24.12 6.88 -23.76
CA TYR A 28 -23.91 6.98 -25.20
C TYR A 28 -23.31 5.68 -25.79
N PRO A 29 -23.56 5.38 -27.08
CA PRO A 29 -23.45 4.03 -27.62
C PRO A 29 -22.10 3.71 -28.28
N ILE A 30 -21.84 2.41 -28.39
CA ILE A 30 -20.75 1.83 -29.20
C ILE A 30 -21.06 2.03 -30.69
N LEU A 31 -20.14 2.64 -31.44
CA LEU A 31 -20.16 2.65 -32.90
C LEU A 31 -18.90 1.99 -33.46
N SER A 32 -19.07 0.85 -34.16
CA SER A 32 -17.98 0.19 -34.87
C SER A 32 -17.76 0.84 -36.24
N LEU A 33 -16.51 1.15 -36.59
CA LEU A 33 -16.14 1.53 -37.95
C LEU A 33 -15.05 0.62 -38.50
N ARG A 34 -15.38 -0.08 -39.60
CA ARG A 34 -14.43 -0.82 -40.42
C ARG A 34 -13.45 0.15 -41.08
N SER A 35 -12.15 -0.16 -41.04
CA SER A 35 -11.17 0.44 -41.95
C SER A 35 -10.56 -0.62 -42.88
N ARG A 36 -10.33 -0.23 -44.13
CA ARG A 36 -9.82 -1.09 -45.21
C ARG A 36 -8.29 -1.10 -45.22
N SER A 37 -7.68 -2.27 -45.42
CA SER A 37 -6.24 -2.38 -45.65
C SER A 37 -5.92 -2.05 -47.11
N SER A 38 -5.16 -0.97 -47.33
CA SER A 38 -4.49 -0.67 -48.60
C SER A 38 -2.97 -0.79 -48.39
N ARG A 39 -2.31 -1.66 -49.15
CA ARG A 39 -0.84 -1.78 -49.15
C ARG A 39 -0.25 -0.79 -50.14
N LEU A 40 0.43 0.24 -49.65
CA LEU A 40 1.33 1.07 -50.45
C LEU A 40 2.77 0.60 -50.24
N ARG A 41 3.48 0.36 -51.34
CA ARG A 41 4.94 0.17 -51.34
C ARG A 41 5.57 1.55 -51.53
N CYS A 42 6.45 1.97 -50.64
CA CYS A 42 7.32 3.12 -50.85
C CYS A 42 8.74 2.62 -51.16
N ALA A 43 9.33 3.13 -52.23
CA ALA A 43 10.75 2.94 -52.54
C ALA A 43 11.59 3.99 -51.77
N ALA A 44 12.83 3.66 -51.44
CA ALA A 44 13.74 4.60 -50.80
C ALA A 44 14.26 5.64 -51.81
N PRO A 45 14.23 6.95 -51.49
CA PRO A 45 14.96 7.96 -52.24
C PRO A 45 16.47 7.93 -51.88
N PRO A 46 17.37 8.38 -52.77
CA PRO A 46 18.80 8.38 -52.51
C PRO A 46 19.20 9.48 -51.51
N ALA A 47 20.28 9.24 -50.78
CA ALA A 47 20.84 10.19 -49.82
C ALA A 47 21.42 11.43 -50.52
N SER A 48 20.74 12.57 -50.38
CA SER A 48 21.33 13.89 -50.64
C SER A 48 22.08 14.37 -49.41
N GLN A 49 23.32 14.84 -49.58
CA GLN A 49 24.10 15.45 -48.52
C GLN A 49 23.36 16.65 -47.89
N MET A 50 23.16 16.63 -46.58
CA MET A 50 22.80 17.83 -45.83
C MET A 50 24.06 18.66 -45.58
N GLU A 51 24.07 19.92 -46.03
CA GLU A 51 24.93 20.92 -45.44
C GLU A 51 24.52 21.18 -43.98
N PRO A 52 25.46 21.47 -43.07
CA PRO A 52 25.15 21.75 -41.68
C PRO A 52 24.47 23.13 -41.56
N GLN A 53 23.14 23.14 -41.46
CA GLN A 53 22.41 24.36 -41.10
C GLN A 53 22.71 24.73 -39.65
N THR A 54 23.56 25.74 -39.48
CA THR A 54 23.89 26.35 -38.18
C THR A 54 22.78 27.31 -37.76
N THR A 55 21.72 26.77 -37.15
CA THR A 55 20.71 27.54 -36.41
C THR A 55 20.57 26.96 -35.02
N ASP A 56 21.19 27.63 -34.05
CA ASP A 56 21.34 27.21 -32.65
C ASP A 56 20.07 27.51 -31.83
N GLU A 57 18.90 27.20 -32.39
CA GLU A 57 17.57 27.45 -31.80
C GLU A 57 17.06 26.25 -30.96
N ARG A 58 17.97 25.49 -30.36
CA ARG A 58 17.60 24.38 -29.47
C ARG A 58 17.20 24.93 -28.10
N PRO A 59 15.99 24.63 -27.59
CA PRO A 59 15.61 25.00 -26.22
C PRO A 59 16.58 24.38 -25.21
N ARG A 60 17.12 25.19 -24.31
CA ARG A 60 17.95 24.75 -23.20
C ARG A 60 17.08 24.19 -22.08
N PHE A 61 17.68 23.45 -21.15
CA PHE A 61 16.95 22.89 -20.01
C PHE A 61 16.10 23.94 -19.27
N LYS A 62 16.72 25.07 -18.90
CA LYS A 62 16.08 26.17 -18.13
C LYS A 62 15.00 26.93 -18.90
N ASP A 63 14.76 26.66 -20.18
CA ASP A 63 13.73 27.37 -20.97
C ASP A 63 12.32 26.75 -20.77
N PHE A 64 12.21 25.47 -20.38
CA PHE A 64 10.97 24.70 -20.15
C PHE A 64 9.80 25.04 -21.11
N PRO A 65 9.95 24.82 -22.43
CA PRO A 65 9.13 25.47 -23.46
C PRO A 65 7.67 24.98 -23.60
N TYR A 66 7.27 23.90 -22.91
CA TYR A 66 5.97 23.23 -23.13
C TYR A 66 5.04 23.18 -21.90
N ILE A 67 5.43 23.81 -20.79
CA ILE A 67 4.64 23.84 -19.54
C ILE A 67 4.15 25.26 -19.23
N SER A 68 3.12 25.36 -18.40
CA SER A 68 2.57 26.64 -17.97
C SER A 68 3.58 27.47 -17.17
N ALA A 69 3.42 28.80 -17.19
CA ALA A 69 4.34 29.72 -16.52
C ALA A 69 4.52 29.39 -15.01
N PRO A 70 3.46 29.09 -14.22
CA PRO A 70 3.63 28.74 -12.81
C PRO A 70 4.48 27.49 -12.55
N ILE A 71 4.42 26.47 -13.42
CA ILE A 71 5.25 25.25 -13.26
C ILE A 71 6.70 25.57 -13.62
N ARG A 72 6.95 26.27 -14.74
CA ARG A 72 8.31 26.71 -15.11
C ARG A 72 8.93 27.56 -14.01
N ASP A 73 8.20 28.55 -13.51
CA ASP A 73 8.72 29.50 -12.53
C ASP A 73 9.05 28.79 -11.20
N LEU A 74 8.22 27.81 -10.77
CA LEU A 74 8.51 26.92 -9.64
C LEU A 74 9.77 26.06 -9.87
N MET A 75 9.92 25.48 -11.06
CA MET A 75 11.09 24.66 -11.40
C MET A 75 12.40 25.47 -11.40
N LEU A 76 12.36 26.68 -11.95
CA LEU A 76 13.49 27.60 -11.96
C LEU A 76 13.85 28.11 -10.57
N GLU A 77 12.85 28.43 -9.74
CA GLU A 77 13.08 28.84 -8.35
C GLU A 77 13.66 27.69 -7.52
N SER A 78 13.12 26.47 -7.65
CA SER A 78 13.63 25.28 -6.96
C SER A 78 15.09 25.00 -7.32
N LEU A 79 15.43 25.07 -8.62
CA LEU A 79 16.81 24.93 -9.08
C LEU A 79 17.71 26.04 -8.53
N SER A 80 17.29 27.29 -8.59
CA SER A 80 18.02 28.45 -8.07
C SER A 80 18.29 28.33 -6.56
N THR A 81 17.29 27.88 -5.79
CA THR A 81 17.43 27.65 -4.35
C THR A 81 18.47 26.56 -4.06
N VAL A 82 18.45 25.43 -4.78
CA VAL A 82 19.46 24.37 -4.60
C VAL A 82 20.85 24.81 -5.06
N GLU A 83 20.97 25.45 -6.24
CA GLU A 83 22.21 26.04 -6.76
C GLU A 83 22.83 27.05 -5.77
N SER A 84 22.00 27.83 -5.08
CA SER A 84 22.40 28.81 -4.07
C SER A 84 22.82 28.16 -2.75
N ARG A 85 21.97 27.28 -2.19
CA ARG A 85 22.17 26.66 -0.87
C ARG A 85 23.27 25.61 -0.85
N LEU A 86 23.44 24.84 -1.94
CA LEU A 86 24.43 23.77 -2.02
C LEU A 86 25.69 24.15 -2.81
N LYS A 87 25.88 25.43 -3.17
CA LYS A 87 26.96 25.92 -4.06
C LYS A 87 28.39 25.41 -3.76
N SER A 88 28.71 25.11 -2.50
CA SER A 88 30.01 24.56 -2.08
C SER A 88 30.16 23.04 -2.28
N GLN A 89 29.05 22.34 -2.52
CA GLN A 89 28.96 20.89 -2.69
C GLN A 89 28.76 20.48 -4.16
N LEU A 90 28.23 21.39 -5.00
CA LEU A 90 27.98 21.14 -6.42
C LEU A 90 29.29 21.16 -7.23
N LEU A 91 29.44 20.20 -8.15
CA LEU A 91 30.54 20.15 -9.10
C LEU A 91 30.00 20.44 -10.50
N PRO A 92 30.52 21.46 -11.21
CA PRO A 92 30.03 21.80 -12.54
C PRO A 92 30.22 20.62 -13.50
N TYR A 93 29.10 20.01 -13.87
CA TYR A 93 29.05 18.88 -14.78
C TYR A 93 28.44 19.34 -16.10
N THR A 94 29.00 18.88 -17.22
CA THR A 94 28.56 19.27 -18.56
C THR A 94 28.23 18.02 -19.35
N LEU A 95 26.94 17.88 -19.71
CA LEU A 95 26.48 16.82 -20.57
C LEU A 95 26.93 17.07 -22.03
N PRO A 96 27.13 16.01 -22.83
CA PRO A 96 27.22 16.15 -24.27
C PRO A 96 25.97 16.88 -24.82
N PRO A 97 26.08 17.82 -25.78
CA PRO A 97 24.94 18.62 -26.26
C PRO A 97 23.79 17.82 -26.91
N ASP A 98 24.07 16.59 -27.35
CA ASP A 98 23.11 15.62 -27.87
C ASP A 98 22.42 14.77 -26.78
N VAL A 99 22.91 14.85 -25.54
CA VAL A 99 22.29 14.29 -24.33
C VAL A 99 21.56 15.37 -23.54
N GLU A 100 22.12 16.60 -23.46
CA GLU A 100 21.46 17.75 -22.82
C GLU A 100 20.14 18.10 -23.52
N TYR A 101 20.10 18.01 -24.86
CA TYR A 101 18.88 18.14 -25.66
C TYR A 101 18.80 17.02 -26.70
N TYR A 102 17.69 16.27 -26.66
CA TYR A 102 17.42 15.19 -27.61
C TYR A 102 16.01 15.31 -28.20
N GLN A 103 15.86 14.82 -29.42
CA GLN A 103 14.56 14.72 -30.10
C GLN A 103 14.52 13.47 -30.96
N ASN A 104 13.31 12.95 -31.21
CA ASN A 104 13.15 11.85 -32.15
C ASN A 104 13.25 12.34 -33.62
N GLN A 105 13.50 11.40 -34.53
CA GLN A 105 13.70 11.71 -35.97
C GLN A 105 12.50 12.40 -36.64
N SER A 106 11.29 12.24 -36.08
CA SER A 106 10.06 12.88 -36.59
C SER A 106 9.78 14.26 -36.00
N GLY A 107 10.56 14.76 -35.04
CA GLY A 107 10.28 16.04 -34.37
C GLY A 107 8.91 16.07 -33.66
N THR A 108 8.47 14.92 -33.14
CA THR A 108 7.21 14.79 -32.37
C THR A 108 7.46 14.69 -30.87
N ASN A 109 8.67 14.26 -30.51
CA ASN A 109 9.09 14.02 -29.13
C ASN A 109 10.41 14.76 -28.90
N HIS A 110 10.47 15.59 -27.87
CA HIS A 110 11.63 16.38 -27.49
C HIS A 110 11.86 16.22 -25.99
N GLY A 111 13.11 16.25 -25.55
CA GLY A 111 13.43 16.29 -24.14
C GLY A 111 14.75 16.98 -23.87
N SER A 112 14.93 17.39 -22.64
CA SER A 112 16.19 17.92 -22.14
C SER A 112 16.48 17.37 -20.76
N ILE A 113 17.76 17.09 -20.51
CA ILE A 113 18.27 16.61 -19.22
C ILE A 113 19.37 17.57 -18.77
N PHE A 114 19.34 17.89 -17.49
CA PHE A 114 20.35 18.64 -16.77
C PHE A 114 20.84 17.81 -15.59
N ILE A 115 22.15 17.69 -15.44
CA ILE A 115 22.78 16.99 -14.32
C ILE A 115 23.87 17.90 -13.76
N ASP A 116 23.66 18.39 -12.54
CA ASP A 116 24.67 19.10 -11.73
C ASP A 116 24.37 18.80 -10.26
N THR A 117 24.71 17.58 -9.83
CA THR A 117 24.37 16.98 -8.51
C THR A 117 22.86 16.77 -8.28
N VAL A 118 22.03 17.65 -8.84
CA VAL A 118 20.60 17.55 -9.11
C VAL A 118 20.39 16.94 -10.49
N PHE A 119 19.42 16.04 -10.62
CA PHE A 119 18.85 15.62 -11.90
C PHE A 119 17.60 16.46 -12.20
N GLY A 120 17.64 17.23 -13.28
CA GLY A 120 16.48 17.90 -13.85
C GLY A 120 16.17 17.34 -15.22
N SER A 121 14.89 17.13 -15.54
CA SER A 121 14.49 16.78 -16.91
C SER A 121 13.13 17.35 -17.29
N TRP A 122 12.95 17.62 -18.58
CA TRP A 122 11.63 17.78 -19.17
C TRP A 122 11.49 16.92 -20.43
N LEU A 123 10.30 16.36 -20.65
CA LEU A 123 9.92 15.64 -21.86
C LEU A 123 8.61 16.21 -22.39
N HIS A 124 8.56 16.46 -23.70
CA HIS A 124 7.34 16.69 -24.47
C HIS A 124 7.15 15.56 -25.49
N CYS A 125 5.96 14.96 -25.51
CA CYS A 125 5.61 13.89 -26.44
C CYS A 125 4.22 14.15 -27.04
N LYS A 126 4.13 14.27 -28.37
CA LYS A 126 2.85 14.30 -29.08
C LYS A 126 2.32 12.87 -29.21
N VAL A 127 1.27 12.54 -28.47
CA VAL A 127 0.66 11.21 -28.51
C VAL A 127 -0.22 11.04 -29.76
N PRO A 128 -0.42 9.81 -30.28
CA PRO A 128 -1.16 9.58 -31.53
C PRO A 128 -2.61 10.07 -31.57
N THR A 129 -3.20 10.38 -30.40
CA THR A 129 -4.54 10.99 -30.27
C THR A 129 -4.56 12.49 -30.59
N GLY A 130 -3.40 13.12 -30.81
CA GLY A 130 -3.25 14.56 -31.04
C GLY A 130 -3.05 15.38 -29.75
N ALA A 131 -3.16 14.77 -28.58
CA ALA A 131 -2.79 15.41 -27.31
C ALA A 131 -1.27 15.49 -27.12
N ALA A 132 -0.85 16.28 -26.14
CA ALA A 132 0.55 16.35 -25.69
C ALA A 132 0.67 15.77 -24.27
N LEU A 133 1.71 14.99 -24.05
CA LEU A 133 2.19 14.59 -22.72
C LEU A 133 3.43 15.43 -22.40
N ASN A 134 3.32 16.25 -21.36
CA ASN A 134 4.45 16.96 -20.78
C ASN A 134 4.81 16.31 -19.45
N ILE A 135 6.09 15.99 -19.26
CA ILE A 135 6.63 15.54 -17.97
C ILE A 135 7.75 16.50 -17.60
N THR A 136 7.80 16.94 -16.35
CA THR A 136 8.87 17.78 -15.82
C THR A 136 9.26 17.30 -14.44
N THR A 137 10.53 16.93 -14.27
CA THR A 137 11.07 16.23 -13.10
C THR A 137 12.24 17.02 -12.52
N PHE A 138 12.28 17.12 -11.20
CA PHE A 138 13.38 17.67 -10.41
C PHE A 138 13.68 16.70 -9.27
N LEU A 139 14.90 16.19 -9.23
CA LEU A 139 15.28 15.08 -8.36
C LEU A 139 16.69 15.29 -7.82
N CYS A 140 16.84 15.40 -6.50
CA CYS A 140 18.13 15.52 -5.84
C CYS A 140 18.50 14.18 -5.20
N TYR A 141 19.53 13.50 -5.72
CA TYR A 141 20.01 12.24 -5.18
C TYR A 141 21.02 12.47 -4.04
N MET A 142 20.95 11.60 -3.03
CA MET A 142 21.95 11.51 -1.96
C MET A 142 22.86 10.31 -2.22
N ASN A 143 24.14 10.41 -1.86
CA ASN A 143 25.11 9.33 -1.98
C ASN A 143 25.10 8.39 -0.74
N ASP A 144 25.95 7.37 -0.72
CA ASP A 144 26.05 6.40 0.38
C ASP A 144 26.79 6.91 1.64
N SER A 145 27.23 8.18 1.66
CA SER A 145 27.85 8.81 2.84
C SER A 145 26.85 9.37 3.86
N THR A 146 25.56 9.33 3.52
CA THR A 146 24.43 9.73 4.37
C THR A 146 23.25 8.80 4.10
N ASP A 147 22.36 8.61 5.07
CA ASP A 147 21.11 7.88 4.88
C ASP A 147 19.93 8.79 4.52
N GLY A 148 20.11 10.11 4.54
CA GLY A 148 19.05 11.08 4.23
C GLY A 148 18.35 10.81 2.89
N PRO A 149 17.02 10.98 2.81
CA PRO A 149 16.24 10.71 1.61
C PRO A 149 16.59 11.68 0.47
N PRO A 150 16.46 11.28 -0.81
CA PRO A 150 16.43 12.22 -1.94
C PRO A 150 15.20 13.15 -1.86
N PHE A 151 15.23 14.25 -2.61
CA PHE A 151 14.06 15.09 -2.90
C PHE A 151 13.52 14.74 -4.28
N LEU A 152 12.22 14.49 -4.42
CA LEU A 152 11.54 14.26 -5.69
C LEU A 152 10.37 15.23 -5.87
N MET A 153 10.35 15.94 -6.99
CA MET A 153 9.22 16.70 -7.50
C MET A 153 9.03 16.40 -8.99
N GLU A 154 7.86 15.86 -9.36
CA GLU A 154 7.51 15.58 -10.76
C GLU A 154 6.08 16.05 -11.08
N PHE A 155 5.95 16.63 -12.27
CA PHE A 155 4.71 17.11 -12.85
C PHE A 155 4.43 16.38 -14.17
N ILE A 156 3.30 15.67 -14.24
CA ILE A 156 2.87 14.94 -15.44
C ILE A 156 1.56 15.56 -15.91
N GLN A 157 1.59 16.25 -17.05
CA GLN A 157 0.46 16.95 -17.63
C GLN A 157 0.06 16.30 -18.96
N GLY A 158 -1.16 15.73 -18.99
CA GLY A 158 -1.74 15.11 -20.19
C GLY A 158 -2.74 16.00 -20.94
N SER A 159 -3.13 17.13 -20.35
CA SER A 159 -3.97 18.16 -20.97
C SER A 159 -3.75 19.52 -20.27
N PRO A 160 -4.15 20.65 -20.88
CA PRO A 160 -4.10 21.97 -20.22
C PRO A 160 -4.89 22.06 -18.91
N THR A 161 -5.78 21.09 -18.65
CA THR A 161 -6.71 21.07 -17.50
C THR A 161 -6.51 19.88 -16.56
N SER A 162 -5.49 19.04 -16.75
CA SER A 162 -5.20 17.97 -15.79
C SER A 162 -3.71 17.74 -15.57
N LEU A 163 -3.34 17.72 -14.29
CA LEU A 163 -1.97 17.62 -13.78
C LEU A 163 -1.91 16.53 -12.72
N VAL A 164 -0.96 15.61 -12.86
CA VAL A 164 -0.53 14.73 -11.77
C VAL A 164 0.73 15.34 -11.14
N ILE A 165 0.74 15.36 -9.82
CA ILE A 165 1.78 15.90 -8.96
C ILE A 165 2.33 14.74 -8.13
N LEU A 166 3.64 14.51 -8.23
CA LEU A 166 4.39 13.59 -7.39
C LEU A 166 5.42 14.43 -6.61
N LEU A 167 5.23 14.60 -5.31
CA LEU A 167 6.13 15.39 -4.46
C LEU A 167 6.40 14.64 -3.16
N ASP A 168 7.66 14.30 -2.91
CA ASP A 168 8.06 13.43 -1.80
C ASP A 168 9.54 13.55 -1.41
N LEU A 169 9.87 13.02 -0.23
CA LEU A 169 11.22 12.60 0.15
C LEU A 169 11.29 11.05 0.20
N PRO A 170 11.52 10.34 -0.92
CA PRO A 170 11.49 8.88 -0.96
C PRO A 170 12.41 8.21 0.08
N PRO A 171 11.95 7.20 0.83
CA PRO A 171 12.78 6.55 1.84
C PRO A 171 13.95 5.79 1.21
N ARG A 172 15.12 5.83 1.87
CA ARG A 172 16.30 5.04 1.49
C ARG A 172 16.57 3.84 2.40
N ARG A 173 15.76 3.62 3.45
CA ARG A 173 15.80 2.47 4.36
C ARG A 173 14.47 1.72 4.34
N ASP A 174 14.47 0.42 4.67
CA ASP A 174 13.24 -0.32 4.99
C ASP A 174 12.66 0.29 6.27
N LEU A 175 11.52 0.96 6.12
CA LEU A 175 10.84 1.70 7.18
C LEU A 175 10.34 0.79 8.31
N VAL A 176 10.06 -0.49 8.03
CA VAL A 176 9.66 -1.47 9.05
C VAL A 176 10.86 -1.89 9.90
N VAL A 177 12.05 -1.99 9.31
CA VAL A 177 13.30 -2.28 10.05
C VAL A 177 13.80 -1.04 10.83
N HIS A 178 13.58 0.17 10.29
CA HIS A 178 14.10 1.43 10.82
C HIS A 178 12.98 2.43 11.19
N PRO A 179 12.20 2.17 12.26
CA PRO A 179 11.16 3.10 12.71
C PRO A 179 11.74 4.44 13.23
N ASP A 180 13.00 4.48 13.65
CA ASP A 180 13.69 5.73 14.01
C ASP A 180 13.94 6.63 12.79
N TYR A 181 14.11 6.03 11.60
CA TYR A 181 14.18 6.73 10.33
C TYR A 181 12.82 7.32 9.95
N ILE A 182 11.72 6.57 10.14
CA ILE A 182 10.35 7.12 9.98
C ILE A 182 10.19 8.36 10.86
N LYS A 183 10.56 8.24 12.14
CA LYS A 183 10.44 9.33 13.07
C LYS A 183 11.28 10.55 12.67
N THR A 184 12.56 10.34 12.39
CA THR A 184 13.53 11.41 12.08
C THR A 184 13.14 12.21 10.85
N PHE A 185 12.75 11.54 9.76
CA PHE A 185 12.56 12.19 8.46
C PHE A 185 11.10 12.49 8.10
N TYR A 186 10.12 12.00 8.86
CA TYR A 186 8.70 12.17 8.52
C TYR A 186 7.81 12.56 9.72
N GLU A 187 7.87 11.86 10.87
CA GLU A 187 6.97 12.18 12.01
C GLU A 187 7.36 13.46 12.76
N ASP A 188 8.66 13.69 12.97
CA ASP A 188 9.18 14.92 13.60
C ASP A 188 9.20 16.11 12.60
N THR A 189 8.50 16.01 11.45
CA THR A 189 8.49 17.01 10.37
C THR A 189 7.08 17.45 9.97
N GLU A 190 6.99 18.51 9.16
CA GLU A 190 5.71 19.05 8.67
C GLU A 190 5.21 18.39 7.36
N LEU A 191 5.95 17.42 6.80
CA LEU A 191 5.66 16.80 5.49
C LEU A 191 4.23 16.25 5.39
N GLY A 192 3.77 15.56 6.42
CA GLY A 192 2.40 15.04 6.49
C GLY A 192 1.32 16.13 6.41
N LYS A 193 1.59 17.34 6.94
CA LYS A 193 0.63 18.45 6.89
C LYS A 193 0.50 19.04 5.49
N HIS A 194 1.58 19.11 4.72
CA HIS A 194 1.53 19.58 3.32
C HIS A 194 0.65 18.67 2.45
N LYS A 195 0.68 17.34 2.66
CA LYS A 195 -0.21 16.37 1.99
C LYS A 195 -1.68 16.67 2.27
N HIS A 196 -2.04 16.82 3.54
CA HIS A 196 -3.41 17.14 3.95
C HIS A 196 -3.86 18.51 3.43
N LEU A 197 -3.04 19.55 3.61
CA LEU A 197 -3.33 20.89 3.10
C LEU A 197 -3.60 20.90 1.59
N LEU A 198 -2.85 20.13 0.79
CA LEU A 198 -3.04 20.10 -0.65
C LEU A 198 -4.31 19.32 -1.06
N LEU A 199 -4.53 18.12 -0.49
CA LEU A 199 -5.69 17.29 -0.84
C LEU A 199 -7.01 17.81 -0.26
N ASP A 200 -7.00 18.41 0.93
CA ASP A 200 -8.21 18.86 1.62
C ASP A 200 -8.61 20.32 1.24
N SER A 201 -7.69 21.14 0.71
CA SER A 201 -7.99 22.55 0.34
C SER A 201 -8.25 22.81 -1.15
N ILE A 202 -8.04 21.81 -2.02
CA ILE A 202 -8.28 21.91 -3.47
C ILE A 202 -9.44 20.96 -3.84
N PRO A 203 -10.68 21.47 -4.05
CA PRO A 203 -11.81 20.64 -4.47
C PRO A 203 -11.59 19.83 -5.76
N GLU A 204 -10.72 20.33 -6.64
CA GLU A 204 -10.34 19.73 -7.91
C GLU A 204 -9.25 18.65 -7.79
N ALA A 205 -8.63 18.52 -6.60
CA ALA A 205 -7.60 17.53 -6.34
C ALA A 205 -8.20 16.21 -5.82
N LYS A 206 -7.60 15.11 -6.25
CA LYS A 206 -7.88 13.75 -5.76
C LYS A 206 -6.56 13.03 -5.50
N PRO A 207 -6.50 12.05 -4.59
CA PRO A 207 -5.37 11.16 -4.49
C PRO A 207 -5.04 10.53 -5.85
N TYR A 208 -3.76 10.51 -6.21
CA TYR A 208 -3.26 9.78 -7.37
C TYR A 208 -2.70 8.43 -6.93
N GLU A 209 -3.27 7.35 -7.46
CA GLU A 209 -2.72 6.00 -7.32
C GLU A 209 -1.95 5.64 -8.59
N SER A 210 -0.67 5.33 -8.43
CA SER A 210 0.17 4.89 -9.56
C SER A 210 -0.23 3.48 -9.99
N PRO A 211 -0.37 3.19 -11.30
CA PRO A 211 -0.65 1.83 -11.77
C PRO A 211 0.53 0.85 -11.57
N SER A 212 1.71 1.33 -11.16
CA SER A 212 2.87 0.50 -10.82
C SER A 212 2.96 0.32 -9.30
N LEU A 213 2.84 -0.92 -8.82
CA LEU A 213 2.99 -1.25 -7.40
C LEU A 213 4.42 -0.96 -6.91
N TYR A 214 5.43 -1.03 -7.78
CA TYR A 214 6.80 -0.64 -7.45
C TYR A 214 6.88 0.84 -7.12
N ILE A 215 6.26 1.70 -7.94
CA ILE A 215 6.20 3.14 -7.69
C ILE A 215 5.48 3.43 -6.37
N GLN A 216 4.34 2.77 -6.12
CA GLN A 216 3.64 2.90 -4.83
C GLN A 216 4.52 2.51 -3.63
N SER A 217 5.33 1.46 -3.78
CA SER A 217 6.25 0.96 -2.74
C SER A 217 7.49 1.85 -2.53
N ALA A 218 7.84 2.70 -3.49
CA ALA A 218 9.03 3.55 -3.45
C ALA A 218 8.77 4.94 -2.83
N PHE A 219 7.51 5.36 -2.72
CA PHE A 219 7.10 6.62 -2.10
C PHE A 219 6.99 6.53 -0.57
N SER A 220 7.20 7.64 0.14
CA SER A 220 7.06 7.71 1.59
C SER A 220 5.59 7.68 2.04
N PRO A 221 5.31 7.30 3.30
CA PRO A 221 3.97 7.44 3.91
C PRO A 221 3.39 8.87 3.92
N THR A 222 4.24 9.89 3.70
CA THR A 222 3.87 11.32 3.61
C THR A 222 3.80 11.87 2.19
N ALA A 223 4.14 11.07 1.17
CA ALA A 223 4.20 11.51 -0.23
C ALA A 223 2.91 12.20 -0.70
N ILE A 224 3.04 13.33 -1.39
CA ILE A 224 1.93 14.02 -2.04
C ILE A 224 1.79 13.47 -3.45
N LEU A 225 0.89 12.48 -3.57
CA LEU A 225 0.48 11.90 -4.84
C LEU A 225 -0.92 12.42 -5.15
N ALA A 226 -1.03 13.40 -6.03
CA ALA A 226 -2.28 14.10 -6.31
C ALA A 226 -2.54 14.22 -7.81
N ARG A 227 -3.79 14.08 -8.23
CA ARG A 227 -4.28 14.45 -9.56
C ARG A 227 -5.25 15.62 -9.42
N VAL A 228 -4.95 16.72 -10.08
CA VAL A 228 -5.83 17.87 -10.24
C VAL A 228 -6.52 17.78 -11.60
N ASP A 229 -7.84 18.00 -11.65
CA ASP A 229 -8.61 18.01 -12.89
C ASP A 229 -9.62 19.17 -12.88
N THR A 230 -9.35 20.19 -13.70
CA THR A 230 -10.13 21.41 -13.83
C THR A 230 -11.00 21.43 -15.09
N SER A 231 -11.10 20.30 -15.81
CA SER A 231 -11.78 20.24 -17.12
C SER A 231 -13.27 20.57 -17.10
N GLY A 232 -13.92 20.48 -15.93
CA GLY A 232 -15.31 20.88 -15.70
C GLY A 232 -15.50 22.30 -15.16
N VAL A 233 -14.43 23.10 -15.05
CA VAL A 233 -14.45 24.47 -14.50
C VAL A 233 -14.33 25.49 -15.63
N GLU A 234 -15.10 26.58 -15.56
CA GLU A 234 -14.94 27.73 -16.46
C GLU A 234 -13.54 28.33 -16.27
N GLU A 235 -12.84 28.63 -17.37
CA GLU A 235 -11.41 29.00 -17.36
C GLU A 235 -10.50 27.96 -16.65
N GLY A 236 -10.81 26.66 -16.78
CA GLY A 236 -10.09 25.58 -16.09
C GLY A 236 -8.56 25.57 -16.24
N GLU A 237 -8.00 26.07 -17.33
CA GLU A 237 -6.54 26.24 -17.49
C GLU A 237 -5.99 27.33 -16.57
N THR A 238 -6.62 28.52 -16.55
CA THR A 238 -6.33 29.62 -15.60
C THR A 238 -6.47 29.13 -14.15
N ARG A 239 -7.52 28.34 -13.87
CA ARG A 239 -7.74 27.76 -12.55
C ARG A 239 -6.65 26.76 -12.14
N LEU A 240 -6.14 25.96 -13.08
CA LEU A 240 -5.02 25.06 -12.82
C LEU A 240 -3.73 25.85 -12.55
N GLU A 241 -3.48 26.93 -13.29
CA GLU A 241 -2.36 27.85 -13.03
C GLU A 241 -2.45 28.53 -11.64
N GLU A 242 -3.64 28.95 -11.22
CA GLU A 242 -3.90 29.48 -9.87
C GLU A 242 -3.57 28.43 -8.80
N ILE A 243 -4.10 27.20 -8.94
CA ILE A 243 -3.85 26.09 -8.02
C ILE A 243 -2.34 25.80 -7.91
N VAL A 244 -1.62 25.74 -9.03
CA VAL A 244 -0.16 25.54 -9.03
C VAL A 244 0.54 26.66 -8.27
N ARG A 245 0.19 27.92 -8.54
CA ARG A 245 0.83 29.10 -7.96
C ARG A 245 0.58 29.25 -6.46
N GLU A 246 -0.65 29.02 -6.02
CA GLU A 246 -1.09 29.32 -4.64
C GLU A 246 -1.01 28.14 -3.68
N LYS A 247 -1.04 26.89 -4.17
CA LYS A 247 -1.12 25.69 -3.34
C LYS A 247 0.05 24.75 -3.57
N VAL A 248 0.33 24.41 -4.83
CA VAL A 248 1.38 23.42 -5.17
C VAL A 248 2.76 24.00 -4.95
N ALA A 249 3.04 25.22 -5.43
CA ALA A 249 4.35 25.86 -5.32
C ALA A 249 4.77 26.11 -3.85
N PRO A 250 3.91 26.62 -2.94
CA PRO A 250 4.26 26.72 -1.52
C PRO A 250 4.53 25.35 -0.86
N ALA A 251 3.76 24.31 -1.21
CA ALA A 251 4.01 22.96 -0.68
C ALA A 251 5.34 22.38 -1.19
N ALA A 252 5.62 22.49 -2.48
CA ALA A 252 6.88 22.06 -3.10
C ALA A 252 8.10 22.75 -2.46
N LYS A 253 8.03 24.07 -2.28
CA LYS A 253 9.09 24.84 -1.61
C LYS A 253 9.28 24.40 -0.15
N ALA A 254 8.20 24.18 0.60
CA ALA A 254 8.30 23.75 2.00
C ALA A 254 8.91 22.35 2.15
N VAL A 255 8.58 21.41 1.26
CA VAL A 255 9.22 20.08 1.20
C VAL A 255 10.70 20.20 0.79
N LEU A 256 11.03 21.09 -0.15
CA LEU A 256 12.41 21.35 -0.58
C LEU A 256 13.27 21.98 0.52
N GLU A 257 12.75 22.97 1.24
CA GLU A 257 13.43 23.57 2.41
C GLU A 257 13.60 22.55 3.53
N THR A 258 12.59 21.70 3.79
CA THR A 258 12.72 20.58 4.74
C THR A 258 13.86 19.64 4.35
N TRP A 259 13.99 19.30 3.07
CA TRP A 259 15.11 18.47 2.57
C TRP A 259 16.46 19.19 2.65
N LEU A 260 16.53 20.47 2.27
CA LEU A 260 17.74 21.27 2.36
C LEU A 260 18.25 21.37 3.80
N ASP A 261 17.36 21.67 4.75
CA ASP A 261 17.72 21.82 6.16
C ASP A 261 18.05 20.47 6.82
N LEU A 262 17.23 19.43 6.61
CA LEU A 262 17.33 18.15 7.34
C LEU A 262 18.26 17.13 6.68
N CYS A 263 18.43 17.17 5.35
CA CYS A 263 19.07 16.10 4.58
C CYS A 263 20.35 16.55 3.87
N ALA A 264 20.38 17.77 3.33
CA ALA A 264 21.49 18.26 2.49
C ALA A 264 22.43 19.27 3.18
N SER A 265 22.00 19.94 4.26
CA SER A 265 22.83 20.91 4.96
C SER A 265 23.88 20.23 5.85
N GLY A 266 25.17 20.47 5.55
CA GLY A 266 26.29 19.90 6.30
C GLY A 266 26.44 20.40 7.74
N ASP A 267 25.69 21.43 8.13
CA ASP A 267 25.70 21.98 9.50
C ASP A 267 25.06 20.99 10.51
N GLN A 268 24.16 20.13 10.05
CA GLN A 268 23.77 18.91 10.76
C GLN A 268 24.50 17.69 10.20
N LYS A 269 25.84 17.70 10.24
CA LYS A 269 26.65 16.46 10.29
C LYS A 269 26.38 15.69 11.60
N ARG A 270 25.16 15.17 11.74
CA ARG A 270 24.98 13.79 12.18
C ARG A 270 25.53 12.90 11.06
N GLU A 271 26.85 12.86 10.93
CA GLU A 271 27.52 11.65 10.47
C GLU A 271 27.23 10.61 11.57
N ARG A 272 26.03 10.01 11.53
CA ARG A 272 25.86 8.67 12.07
C ARG A 272 26.87 7.86 11.29
N GLU A 273 27.86 7.29 11.96
CA GLU A 273 28.77 6.36 11.31
C GLU A 273 27.93 5.18 10.82
N LEU A 274 27.51 5.23 9.56
CA LEU A 274 26.74 4.17 8.95
C LEU A 274 27.62 2.92 8.96
N GLU A 275 27.09 1.85 9.54
CA GLU A 275 27.74 0.55 9.49
C GLU A 275 27.90 0.14 8.02
N GLU A 276 28.94 -0.64 7.67
CA GLU A 276 29.12 -1.03 6.26
C GLU A 276 27.98 -1.91 5.74
N GLU A 277 27.20 -2.56 6.62
CA GLU A 277 25.93 -3.21 6.26
C GLU A 277 24.90 -2.20 5.74
N ASP A 278 24.69 -1.09 6.47
CA ASP A 278 23.82 0.01 6.06
C ASP A 278 24.28 0.62 4.73
N LYS A 279 25.57 0.92 4.57
CA LYS A 279 26.09 1.46 3.30
C LYS A 279 25.97 0.47 2.15
N ALA A 280 26.21 -0.82 2.39
CA ALA A 280 26.02 -1.86 1.37
C ALA A 280 24.55 -2.01 0.97
N TYR A 281 23.62 -1.86 1.92
CA TYR A 281 22.18 -1.80 1.65
C TYR A 281 21.82 -0.56 0.81
N LEU A 282 22.30 0.64 1.19
CA LEU A 282 22.09 1.87 0.42
C LEU A 282 22.61 1.73 -1.02
N ARG A 283 23.85 1.27 -1.21
CA ARG A 283 24.44 0.99 -2.54
C ARG A 283 23.58 0.05 -3.39
N LYS A 284 22.99 -0.99 -2.79
CA LYS A 284 22.08 -1.92 -3.49
C LYS A 284 20.77 -1.23 -3.91
N ARG A 285 20.20 -0.39 -3.03
CA ARG A 285 18.94 0.34 -3.29
C ARG A 285 19.14 1.43 -4.34
N ASP A 286 20.19 2.24 -4.18
CA ASP A 286 20.57 3.31 -5.10
C ASP A 286 21.05 2.79 -6.47
N ALA A 287 21.38 1.50 -6.62
CA ALA A 287 21.63 0.86 -7.92
C ALA A 287 20.34 0.48 -8.67
N ILE A 288 19.23 0.29 -7.97
CA ILE A 288 17.92 -0.09 -8.53
C ILE A 288 17.05 1.15 -8.78
N GLN A 289 17.04 2.08 -7.81
CA GLN A 289 16.16 3.25 -7.76
C GLN A 289 16.24 4.22 -8.97
N PRO A 290 17.42 4.52 -9.58
CA PRO A 290 17.53 5.42 -10.73
C PRO A 290 16.86 4.90 -12.01
N ASN A 291 16.80 3.58 -12.19
CA ASN A 291 16.20 2.98 -13.38
C ASN A 291 14.66 3.01 -13.37
N LEU A 292 14.04 3.36 -12.23
CA LEU A 292 12.63 3.08 -11.98
C LEU A 292 11.82 4.23 -11.37
N LEU A 293 12.44 5.27 -10.77
CA LEU A 293 11.68 6.38 -10.17
C LEU A 293 11.15 7.43 -11.16
N SER A 294 11.60 7.45 -12.42
CA SER A 294 10.97 8.28 -13.44
C SER A 294 10.13 7.44 -14.40
N PRO A 295 8.82 7.75 -14.58
CA PRO A 295 7.97 7.13 -15.60
C PRO A 295 8.54 7.20 -17.02
N LEU A 296 9.43 8.16 -17.27
CA LEU A 296 10.17 8.34 -18.53
C LEU A 296 10.94 7.07 -18.95
N ILE A 297 11.47 6.32 -17.98
CA ILE A 297 12.26 5.11 -18.26
C ILE A 297 11.34 3.90 -18.48
N SER A 298 10.30 3.72 -17.64
CA SER A 298 9.38 2.57 -17.70
C SER A 298 8.45 2.58 -18.93
N LEU A 299 8.21 3.74 -19.55
CA LEU A 299 7.48 3.84 -20.82
C LEU A 299 8.24 3.23 -22.01
N SER A 300 9.56 3.04 -21.91
CA SER A 300 10.36 2.45 -22.98
C SER A 300 10.24 0.91 -23.03
N SER A 301 10.17 0.25 -21.86
CA SER A 301 10.23 -1.22 -21.73
C SER A 301 8.93 -1.96 -22.11
N SER A 302 7.79 -1.28 -22.16
CA SER A 302 6.49 -1.89 -22.48
C SER A 302 6.18 -1.96 -24.00
N SER A 303 7.07 -1.45 -24.85
CA SER A 303 6.82 -1.28 -26.29
C SER A 303 7.50 -2.31 -27.23
N SER A 304 8.26 -3.28 -26.69
CA SER A 304 9.12 -4.18 -27.48
C SER A 304 8.86 -5.69 -27.30
N SER A 305 7.61 -6.12 -27.11
CA SER A 305 7.26 -7.56 -27.13
C SER A 305 5.85 -7.89 -27.65
N SER A 306 5.49 -7.41 -28.84
CA SER A 306 4.31 -7.95 -29.56
C SER A 306 4.48 -7.93 -31.09
N SER A 307 5.00 -9.02 -31.65
CA SER A 307 4.91 -9.29 -33.10
C SER A 307 4.96 -10.78 -33.46
N SER A 308 3.76 -11.31 -33.74
CA SER A 308 3.47 -12.50 -34.55
C SER A 308 4.14 -13.85 -34.24
N SER A 309 3.28 -14.79 -33.81
CA SER A 309 3.15 -16.07 -34.53
C SER A 309 1.67 -16.42 -34.68
N ARG A 310 1.26 -16.87 -35.87
CA ARG A 310 -0.16 -17.10 -36.23
C ARG A 310 -0.59 -18.54 -35.95
N ALA A 311 -1.87 -18.70 -35.62
CA ALA A 311 -2.52 -20.00 -35.41
C ALA A 311 -2.81 -20.76 -36.71
N VAL A 312 -2.60 -22.08 -36.67
CA VAL A 312 -3.22 -23.23 -37.39
C VAL A 312 -2.85 -24.47 -36.54
N ALA A 313 -3.65 -25.51 -36.26
CA ALA A 313 -5.00 -25.91 -36.65
C ALA A 313 -5.77 -26.51 -35.45
N ALA A 314 -7.08 -26.67 -35.60
CA ALA A 314 -7.89 -27.55 -34.74
C ALA A 314 -7.63 -29.03 -35.05
N SER A 315 -7.63 -29.88 -34.03
CA SER A 315 -8.04 -31.29 -34.16
C SER A 315 -8.66 -31.79 -32.85
N ASN A 316 -9.76 -32.54 -32.99
CA ASN A 316 -10.46 -33.17 -31.87
C ASN A 316 -9.64 -34.34 -31.33
N TRP A 317 -9.83 -34.72 -30.05
CA TRP A 317 -10.20 -36.08 -29.63
C TRP A 317 -10.57 -36.16 -28.14
N CYS A 318 -11.85 -36.43 -27.91
CA CYS A 318 -12.41 -37.44 -27.00
C CYS A 318 -11.70 -37.77 -25.67
N CYS A 319 -12.29 -37.29 -24.57
CA CYS A 319 -12.26 -37.98 -23.28
C CYS A 319 -13.26 -39.16 -23.30
N PRO A 320 -12.92 -40.36 -22.79
CA PRO A 320 -13.87 -41.45 -22.63
C PRO A 320 -14.76 -41.27 -21.38
N VAL A 321 -16.01 -41.70 -21.51
CA VAL A 321 -16.99 -41.83 -20.41
C VAL A 321 -17.05 -43.31 -19.99
N LEU A 322 -17.60 -43.57 -18.79
CA LEU A 322 -17.84 -44.88 -18.14
C LEU A 322 -16.62 -45.40 -17.32
N SER A 323 -16.80 -46.09 -16.18
CA SER A 323 -18.03 -46.70 -15.64
C SER A 323 -18.10 -46.70 -14.10
N ARG A 324 -19.31 -46.97 -13.58
CA ARG A 324 -19.63 -47.20 -12.16
C ARG A 324 -19.23 -48.60 -11.67
N SER A 325 -19.27 -48.73 -10.33
CA SER A 325 -19.33 -49.93 -9.48
C SER A 325 -18.00 -50.38 -8.86
N ASN A 326 -17.94 -50.93 -7.63
CA ASN A 326 -19.06 -51.34 -6.75
C ASN A 326 -18.86 -51.01 -5.25
N LEU A 327 -19.99 -50.98 -4.54
CA LEU A 327 -20.16 -51.06 -3.08
C LEU A 327 -19.39 -52.23 -2.44
N ILE A 328 -18.71 -51.98 -1.30
CA ILE A 328 -18.53 -52.98 -0.24
C ILE A 328 -18.92 -52.36 1.11
N SER A 329 -19.89 -52.99 1.77
CA SER A 329 -20.35 -52.67 3.12
C SER A 329 -19.54 -53.48 4.13
N LEU A 330 -19.07 -52.83 5.20
CA LEU A 330 -18.58 -53.53 6.40
C LEU A 330 -19.37 -53.07 7.62
N SER A 331 -20.43 -53.84 7.91
CA SER A 331 -21.21 -53.74 9.13
C SER A 331 -20.42 -54.31 10.31
N THR A 332 -20.34 -53.56 11.42
CA THR A 332 -20.01 -54.11 12.74
C THR A 332 -21.16 -53.78 13.69
N ARG A 333 -21.53 -54.73 14.56
CA ARG A 333 -22.82 -54.72 15.28
C ARG A 333 -22.77 -54.01 16.63
N LEU A 334 -23.98 -53.62 17.04
CA LEU A 334 -24.43 -53.09 18.33
C LEU A 334 -23.68 -53.57 19.58
N CYS A 335 -23.66 -52.71 20.59
CA CYS A 335 -24.16 -53.09 21.91
C CYS A 335 -24.94 -51.91 22.53
N CYS A 336 -26.21 -52.13 22.88
CA CYS A 336 -27.05 -51.15 23.57
C CYS A 336 -27.10 -51.48 25.07
N THR A 337 -26.85 -50.49 25.93
CA THR A 337 -27.17 -50.55 27.36
C THR A 337 -27.72 -49.20 27.80
N ALA A 338 -28.89 -49.19 28.43
CA ALA A 338 -29.58 -47.96 28.83
C ALA A 338 -29.53 -47.77 30.36
N SER A 339 -29.06 -46.59 30.79
CA SER A 339 -29.41 -45.87 32.04
C SER A 339 -29.08 -46.56 33.40
N PRO A 340 -28.93 -45.81 34.53
CA PRO A 340 -29.46 -44.47 34.78
C PRO A 340 -28.57 -43.46 35.54
N ALA A 341 -29.15 -42.25 35.72
CA ALA A 341 -29.02 -41.32 36.85
C ALA A 341 -27.76 -40.43 37.01
N SER A 342 -28.00 -39.12 36.86
CA SER A 342 -27.40 -38.00 37.61
C SER A 342 -25.90 -38.05 37.94
N GLN A 343 -25.08 -37.54 37.02
CA GLN A 343 -23.94 -36.70 37.42
C GLN A 343 -24.37 -35.24 37.32
N MET A 344 -23.96 -34.42 38.29
CA MET A 344 -24.14 -32.97 38.22
C MET A 344 -23.37 -32.45 37.00
N GLU A 345 -24.01 -31.64 36.16
CA GLU A 345 -23.25 -30.76 35.26
C GLU A 345 -22.28 -29.94 36.14
N PRO A 346 -20.96 -29.97 35.90
CA PRO A 346 -20.11 -28.94 36.47
C PRO A 346 -20.65 -27.59 35.97
N GLN A 347 -20.74 -26.60 36.87
CA GLN A 347 -21.24 -25.27 36.53
C GLN A 347 -20.56 -24.82 35.23
N ARG A 348 -21.35 -24.61 34.18
CA ARG A 348 -20.82 -24.14 32.90
C ARG A 348 -20.16 -22.80 33.18
N ASP A 349 -18.87 -22.71 32.90
CA ASP A 349 -18.12 -21.46 33.00
C ASP A 349 -18.83 -20.45 32.09
N GLU A 350 -19.37 -19.37 32.65
CA GLU A 350 -20.24 -18.41 31.92
C GLU A 350 -19.45 -17.56 30.89
N ARG A 351 -18.18 -17.89 30.69
CA ARG A 351 -17.25 -17.23 29.77
C ARG A 351 -17.59 -17.58 28.32
N PRO A 352 -17.75 -16.59 27.43
CA PRO A 352 -17.81 -16.85 26.00
C PRO A 352 -16.51 -17.51 25.52
N ARG A 353 -16.62 -18.54 24.67
CA ARG A 353 -15.43 -19.12 24.02
C ARG A 353 -15.00 -18.20 22.89
N PHE A 354 -13.72 -18.26 22.51
CA PHE A 354 -13.17 -17.40 21.47
C PHE A 354 -14.04 -17.36 20.18
N LYS A 355 -14.40 -18.53 19.64
CA LYS A 355 -15.19 -18.66 18.40
C LYS A 355 -16.67 -18.26 18.52
N ASP A 356 -17.15 -17.91 19.72
CA ASP A 356 -18.54 -17.46 19.90
C ASP A 356 -18.74 -15.99 19.44
N PHE A 357 -17.65 -15.20 19.31
CA PHE A 357 -17.61 -13.80 18.88
C PHE A 357 -18.80 -12.94 19.39
N PRO A 358 -18.98 -12.81 20.72
CA PRO A 358 -20.24 -12.40 21.35
C PRO A 358 -20.70 -10.96 21.05
N TYR A 359 -19.81 -10.11 20.53
CA TYR A 359 -20.10 -8.69 20.23
C TYR A 359 -19.96 -8.34 18.75
N ALA A 360 -19.63 -9.30 17.89
CA ALA A 360 -19.52 -9.07 16.44
C ALA A 360 -20.89 -9.22 15.77
N PRO A 361 -21.26 -8.36 14.81
CA PRO A 361 -22.41 -8.57 13.93
C PRO A 361 -22.35 -9.92 13.22
N ASP A 362 -23.50 -10.55 12.97
CA ASP A 362 -23.58 -11.89 12.37
C ASP A 362 -22.72 -12.04 11.10
N PRO A 363 -22.70 -11.12 10.12
CA PRO A 363 -21.83 -11.24 8.94
C PRO A 363 -20.32 -11.29 9.27
N ILE A 364 -19.87 -10.55 10.29
CA ILE A 364 -18.45 -10.55 10.71
C ILE A 364 -18.15 -11.84 11.47
N LYS A 365 -19.05 -12.27 12.35
CA LYS A 365 -18.94 -13.54 13.08
C LYS A 365 -18.89 -14.74 12.13
N ASP A 366 -19.83 -14.83 11.18
CA ASP A 366 -19.87 -15.86 10.13
C ASP A 366 -18.52 -15.94 9.41
N LEU A 367 -18.02 -14.78 8.93
CA LEU A 367 -16.75 -14.67 8.22
C LEU A 367 -15.54 -15.09 9.06
N MET A 368 -15.46 -14.65 10.32
CA MET A 368 -14.33 -14.98 11.21
C MET A 368 -14.32 -16.46 11.59
N VAL A 369 -15.50 -17.06 11.85
CA VAL A 369 -15.62 -18.49 12.12
C VAL A 369 -15.24 -19.32 10.89
N GLU A 370 -15.68 -18.92 9.69
CA GLU A 370 -15.33 -19.60 8.44
C GLU A 370 -13.83 -19.48 8.11
N ALA A 371 -13.24 -18.29 8.28
CA ALA A 371 -11.81 -18.06 8.05
C ALA A 371 -10.95 -18.92 8.98
N LEU A 372 -11.25 -18.92 10.29
CA LEU A 372 -10.57 -19.78 11.27
C LEU A 372 -10.72 -21.25 10.95
N SER A 373 -11.94 -21.71 10.66
CA SER A 373 -12.21 -23.12 10.34
C SER A 373 -11.48 -23.56 9.05
N THR A 374 -11.33 -22.65 8.09
CA THR A 374 -10.58 -22.88 6.85
C THR A 374 -9.09 -23.00 7.12
N VAL A 375 -8.51 -22.09 7.92
CA VAL A 375 -7.11 -22.14 8.38
C VAL A 375 -6.84 -23.45 9.12
N GLU A 376 -7.63 -23.78 10.15
CA GLU A 376 -7.49 -25.01 10.93
C GLU A 376 -7.58 -26.28 10.08
N SER A 377 -8.53 -26.33 9.13
CA SER A 377 -8.74 -27.49 8.27
C SER A 377 -7.62 -27.66 7.23
N ARG A 378 -7.24 -26.57 6.54
CA ARG A 378 -6.21 -26.59 5.48
C ARG A 378 -4.80 -26.78 6.03
N LEU A 379 -4.55 -26.39 7.27
CA LEU A 379 -3.23 -26.40 7.91
C LEU A 379 -3.19 -27.36 9.12
N ALA A 380 -4.11 -28.33 9.19
CA ALA A 380 -4.25 -29.28 10.30
C ALA A 380 -2.99 -30.09 10.64
N THR A 381 -2.10 -30.31 9.67
CA THR A 381 -0.80 -30.99 9.86
C THR A 381 0.35 -30.04 10.18
N GLN A 382 0.14 -28.73 10.02
CA GLN A 382 1.13 -27.66 10.18
C GLN A 382 0.95 -26.87 11.49
N LEU A 383 -0.18 -27.05 12.18
CA LEU A 383 -0.56 -26.32 13.39
C LEU A 383 -0.70 -27.26 14.59
N VAL A 384 -0.33 -26.77 15.77
CA VAL A 384 -0.50 -27.44 17.06
C VAL A 384 -1.21 -26.50 18.06
N PRO A 385 -2.01 -27.02 19.00
CA PRO A 385 -2.66 -26.18 20.01
C PRO A 385 -1.63 -25.46 20.90
N TYR A 386 -1.85 -24.18 21.18
CA TYR A 386 -1.13 -23.43 22.20
C TYR A 386 -2.03 -23.21 23.41
N THR A 387 -1.56 -23.57 24.61
CA THR A 387 -2.35 -23.41 25.85
C THR A 387 -2.08 -22.05 26.47
N LEU A 388 -3.02 -21.13 26.32
CA LEU A 388 -3.04 -19.88 27.08
C LEU A 388 -3.49 -20.09 28.53
N PRO A 389 -3.03 -19.25 29.48
CA PRO A 389 -3.69 -19.10 30.77
C PRO A 389 -5.16 -18.67 30.60
N LEU A 390 -6.07 -19.22 31.40
CA LEU A 390 -7.53 -18.96 31.29
C LEU A 390 -7.91 -17.48 31.52
N ASP A 391 -7.06 -16.72 32.20
CA ASP A 391 -7.19 -15.29 32.47
C ASP A 391 -6.51 -14.39 31.41
N VAL A 392 -5.96 -15.01 30.36
CA VAL A 392 -5.42 -14.37 29.14
C VAL A 392 -6.20 -14.82 27.90
N GLU A 393 -6.69 -16.08 27.86
CA GLU A 393 -7.62 -16.56 26.82
C GLU A 393 -8.93 -15.74 26.81
N TYR A 394 -9.43 -15.36 28.00
CA TYR A 394 -10.55 -14.44 28.18
C TYR A 394 -10.30 -13.53 29.37
N TYR A 395 -10.40 -12.21 29.16
CA TYR A 395 -10.17 -11.20 30.19
C TYR A 395 -11.19 -10.06 30.11
N THR A 396 -11.49 -9.47 31.27
CA THR A 396 -12.42 -8.35 31.42
C THR A 396 -11.85 -7.33 32.38
N ASN A 397 -12.09 -6.05 32.15
CA ASN A 397 -11.74 -5.02 33.11
C ASN A 397 -12.62 -5.11 34.38
N GLU A 398 -12.18 -4.50 35.49
CA GLU A 398 -12.87 -4.57 36.79
C GLU A 398 -14.35 -4.15 36.75
N SER A 399 -14.71 -3.21 35.87
CA SER A 399 -16.07 -2.72 35.72
C SER A 399 -16.97 -3.55 34.78
N GLY A 400 -16.46 -4.62 34.15
CA GLY A 400 -17.22 -5.42 33.18
C GLY A 400 -17.71 -4.61 31.98
N THR A 401 -16.95 -3.58 31.58
CA THR A 401 -17.27 -2.72 30.43
C THR A 401 -16.43 -3.05 29.20
N ASN A 402 -15.24 -3.60 29.41
CA ASN A 402 -14.30 -3.96 28.36
C ASN A 402 -13.96 -5.45 28.50
N HIS A 403 -14.03 -6.18 27.39
CA HIS A 403 -13.82 -7.62 27.29
C HIS A 403 -12.83 -7.90 26.17
N GLY A 404 -11.99 -8.91 26.33
CA GLY A 404 -11.07 -9.37 25.31
C GLY A 404 -10.89 -10.89 25.35
N SER A 405 -10.54 -11.46 24.21
CA SER A 405 -10.18 -12.88 24.11
C SER A 405 -9.09 -13.09 23.08
N LEU A 406 -8.19 -14.04 23.37
CA LEU A 406 -7.08 -14.45 22.51
C LEU A 406 -7.17 -15.95 22.22
N PHE A 407 -6.77 -16.33 21.02
CA PHE A 407 -6.69 -17.71 20.57
C PHE A 407 -5.42 -17.89 19.76
N ILE A 408 -4.65 -18.93 20.07
CA ILE A 408 -3.34 -19.18 19.46
C ILE A 408 -3.26 -20.63 19.00
N LEU A 409 -2.74 -20.83 17.79
CA LEU A 409 -2.22 -22.10 17.31
C LEU A 409 -0.76 -21.88 16.91
N SER A 410 0.17 -22.66 17.44
CA SER A 410 1.59 -22.57 17.03
C SER A 410 1.83 -23.41 15.79
N GLY A 411 2.86 -23.05 15.01
CA GLY A 411 3.38 -23.92 13.98
C GLY A 411 3.99 -25.19 14.56
N ALA A 412 3.85 -26.31 13.86
CA ALA A 412 4.67 -27.49 14.09
C ALA A 412 6.15 -27.20 13.76
N SER A 413 7.10 -27.96 14.30
CA SER A 413 8.54 -27.70 14.13
C SER A 413 9.06 -27.71 12.67
N SER A 414 8.32 -28.30 11.73
CA SER A 414 8.61 -28.31 10.30
C SER A 414 7.64 -27.43 9.48
N SER A 415 6.84 -26.61 10.15
CA SER A 415 5.88 -25.71 9.53
C SER A 415 6.58 -24.41 9.08
N PRO A 416 6.21 -23.80 7.95
CA PRO A 416 6.60 -22.43 7.61
C PRO A 416 5.84 -21.38 8.45
N ILE A 417 4.78 -21.79 9.15
CA ILE A 417 3.99 -20.94 10.04
C ILE A 417 4.71 -20.84 11.40
N ASP A 418 4.75 -19.63 11.95
CA ASP A 418 5.22 -19.37 13.31
C ASP A 418 4.06 -19.59 14.30
N PHE A 419 2.98 -18.82 14.14
CA PHE A 419 1.72 -19.00 14.85
C PHE A 419 0.55 -18.31 14.15
N VAL A 420 -0.67 -18.79 14.41
CA VAL A 420 -1.92 -18.13 14.10
C VAL A 420 -2.43 -17.48 15.38
N LEU A 421 -2.70 -16.17 15.32
CA LEU A 421 -3.27 -15.35 16.39
C LEU A 421 -4.68 -14.89 15.99
N GLY A 422 -5.69 -15.45 16.64
CA GLY A 422 -7.04 -14.91 16.67
C GLY A 422 -7.23 -14.01 17.88
N SER A 423 -7.94 -12.91 17.73
CA SER A 423 -8.31 -12.04 18.85
C SER A 423 -9.63 -11.32 18.61
N TRP A 424 -10.40 -11.08 19.67
CA TRP A 424 -11.48 -10.12 19.65
C TRP A 424 -11.47 -9.23 20.89
N LEU A 425 -11.99 -8.01 20.72
CA LEU A 425 -12.05 -6.96 21.73
C LEU A 425 -13.42 -6.29 21.69
N HIS A 426 -14.02 -6.07 22.84
CA HIS A 426 -15.19 -5.21 23.03
C HIS A 426 -14.83 -4.14 24.05
N CYS A 427 -15.09 -2.87 23.72
CA CYS A 427 -14.85 -1.75 24.62
C CYS A 427 -16.03 -0.79 24.60
N LYS A 428 -16.62 -0.50 25.77
CA LYS A 428 -17.59 0.59 25.92
C LYS A 428 -16.83 1.91 26.04
N LEU A 429 -17.07 2.80 25.09
CA LEU A 429 -16.46 4.12 25.04
C LEU A 429 -17.15 5.07 26.04
N PRO A 430 -16.46 6.12 26.53
CA PRO A 430 -17.06 7.14 27.41
C PRO A 430 -18.28 7.86 26.79
N THR A 431 -18.42 7.82 25.47
CA THR A 431 -19.58 8.35 24.71
C THR A 431 -20.83 7.47 24.79
N GLY A 432 -20.75 6.29 25.44
CA GLY A 432 -21.81 5.28 25.47
C GLY A 432 -21.85 4.36 24.24
N ALA A 433 -21.09 4.66 23.20
CA ALA A 433 -20.93 3.77 22.04
C ALA A 433 -20.03 2.56 22.38
N ALA A 434 -20.15 1.48 21.60
CA ALA A 434 -19.23 0.34 21.67
C ALA A 434 -18.22 0.39 20.50
N MET A 435 -16.98 0.02 20.78
CA MET A 435 -15.98 -0.32 19.77
C MET A 435 -15.73 -1.82 19.83
N ASN A 436 -15.91 -2.51 18.70
CA ASN A 436 -15.62 -3.94 18.56
C ASN A 436 -14.46 -4.12 17.60
N ILE A 437 -13.51 -4.99 17.95
CA ILE A 437 -12.41 -5.38 17.07
C ILE A 437 -12.43 -6.89 16.96
N THR A 438 -12.34 -7.43 15.75
CA THR A 438 -12.04 -8.85 15.52
C THR A 438 -10.87 -8.92 14.55
N SER A 439 -9.87 -9.75 14.85
CA SER A 439 -8.75 -9.97 13.93
C SER A 439 -8.24 -11.41 13.94
N LEU A 440 -7.72 -11.81 12.79
CA LEU A 440 -7.01 -13.05 12.53
C LEU A 440 -5.68 -12.68 11.86
N THR A 441 -4.58 -13.15 12.41
CA THR A 441 -3.25 -12.93 11.85
C THR A 441 -2.48 -14.23 11.83
N CYS A 442 -1.94 -14.63 10.67
CA CYS A 442 -1.14 -15.84 10.53
C CYS A 442 0.31 -15.42 10.26
N TYR A 443 1.18 -15.56 11.27
CA TYR A 443 2.59 -15.22 11.17
C TYR A 443 3.39 -16.35 10.53
N MET A 444 4.31 -16.01 9.64
CA MET A 444 5.28 -16.93 9.03
C MET A 444 6.60 -16.86 9.81
N ASN A 445 7.35 -17.96 9.83
CA ASN A 445 8.69 -17.99 10.44
C ASN A 445 9.80 -17.76 9.39
N ASP A 446 11.05 -17.80 9.82
CA ASP A 446 12.22 -17.47 9.01
C ASP A 446 12.69 -18.62 8.08
N SER A 447 11.96 -19.75 8.04
CA SER A 447 12.20 -20.81 7.03
C SER A 447 11.69 -20.47 5.64
N THR A 448 10.74 -19.53 5.52
CA THR A 448 10.20 -19.01 4.26
C THR A 448 10.21 -17.49 4.27
N ASP A 449 10.20 -16.85 3.10
CA ASP A 449 10.03 -15.40 2.96
C ASP A 449 8.57 -14.98 2.72
N ALA A 450 7.66 -15.95 2.53
CA ALA A 450 6.28 -15.68 2.16
C ALA A 450 5.56 -14.73 3.15
N PRO A 451 4.66 -13.85 2.67
CA PRO A 451 3.86 -12.95 3.51
C PRO A 451 3.06 -13.66 4.62
N PRO A 452 2.85 -13.00 5.78
CA PRO A 452 1.81 -13.38 6.72
C PRO A 452 0.43 -12.96 6.19
N LEU A 453 -0.64 -13.45 6.81
CA LEU A 453 -2.01 -12.98 6.57
C LEU A 453 -2.41 -12.00 7.67
N VAL A 454 -3.03 -10.87 7.31
CA VAL A 454 -3.72 -9.96 8.23
C VAL A 454 -5.18 -9.79 7.81
N MET A 455 -6.10 -10.06 8.73
CA MET A 455 -7.52 -9.73 8.61
C MET A 455 -7.96 -9.02 9.89
N GLU A 456 -8.45 -7.81 9.81
CA GLU A 456 -8.92 -7.02 10.96
C GLU A 456 -10.15 -6.18 10.61
N PHE A 457 -11.16 -6.27 11.48
CA PHE A 457 -12.45 -5.60 11.36
C PHE A 457 -12.68 -4.77 12.63
N ILE A 458 -12.68 -3.45 12.48
CA ILE A 458 -12.79 -2.48 13.58
C ILE A 458 -14.11 -1.73 13.42
N GLN A 459 -15.10 -2.12 14.20
CA GLN A 459 -16.42 -1.50 14.20
C GLN A 459 -16.48 -0.39 15.24
N GLY A 460 -16.68 0.85 14.79
CA GLY A 460 -16.81 2.04 15.64
C GLY A 460 -18.25 2.38 16.05
N GLY A 461 -19.20 1.51 15.72
CA GLY A 461 -20.64 1.66 15.93
C GLY A 461 -21.44 0.86 14.88
N PRO A 462 -22.78 0.81 14.98
CA PRO A 462 -23.61 -0.02 14.09
C PRO A 462 -23.55 0.38 12.61
N THR A 463 -23.06 1.58 12.29
CA THR A 463 -23.00 2.13 10.92
C THR A 463 -21.59 2.45 10.43
N SER A 464 -20.53 2.08 11.17
CA SER A 464 -19.16 2.35 10.75
C SER A 464 -18.20 1.18 11.02
N LEU A 465 -17.50 0.77 9.97
CA LEU A 465 -16.53 -0.32 9.97
C LEU A 465 -15.25 0.13 9.28
N VAL A 466 -14.10 -0.17 9.87
CA VAL A 466 -12.82 -0.23 9.14
C VAL A 466 -12.48 -1.69 8.87
N VAL A 467 -12.15 -1.95 7.62
CA VAL A 467 -11.71 -3.24 7.07
C VAL A 467 -10.23 -3.11 6.74
N ILE A 468 -9.46 -4.10 7.18
CA ILE A 468 -8.04 -4.26 6.88
C ILE A 468 -7.84 -5.70 6.46
N LEU A 469 -7.52 -5.91 5.19
CA LEU A 469 -7.17 -7.22 4.63
C LEU A 469 -5.88 -7.05 3.84
N ASP A 470 -4.82 -7.74 4.24
CA ASP A 470 -3.52 -7.62 3.59
C ASP A 470 -2.66 -8.87 3.74
N LEU A 471 -1.69 -9.02 2.83
CA LEU A 471 -0.55 -9.92 2.95
C LEU A 471 0.73 -9.08 3.12
N PRO A 472 1.10 -8.64 4.34
CA PRO A 472 2.20 -7.69 4.51
C PRO A 472 3.53 -8.20 3.94
N PRO A 473 4.29 -7.40 3.18
CA PRO A 473 5.59 -7.83 2.67
C PRO A 473 6.56 -8.13 3.83
N ARG A 474 7.41 -9.13 3.68
CA ARG A 474 8.53 -9.45 4.59
C ARG A 474 9.91 -9.10 4.02
N ARG A 475 9.95 -8.63 2.78
CA ARG A 475 11.12 -8.03 2.12
C ARG A 475 10.83 -6.57 1.76
N ASP A 476 11.87 -5.76 1.62
CA ASP A 476 11.77 -4.42 1.03
C ASP A 476 11.41 -4.55 -0.47
N LEU A 477 10.20 -4.09 -0.82
CA LEU A 477 9.62 -4.23 -2.17
C LEU A 477 10.38 -3.44 -3.25
N VAL A 478 11.17 -2.44 -2.87
CA VAL A 478 12.00 -1.66 -3.79
C VAL A 478 13.29 -2.43 -4.13
N LEU A 479 13.86 -3.13 -3.16
CA LEU A 479 15.04 -4.00 -3.36
C LEU A 479 14.70 -5.34 -4.00
N HIS A 480 13.47 -5.82 -3.82
CA HIS A 480 13.01 -7.13 -4.27
C HIS A 480 11.79 -7.03 -5.21
N PRO A 481 11.97 -6.49 -6.43
CA PRO A 481 10.89 -6.37 -7.41
C PRO A 481 10.38 -7.74 -7.90
N ASP A 482 11.18 -8.80 -7.78
CA ASP A 482 10.80 -10.20 -8.03
C ASP A 482 9.83 -10.73 -6.96
N TYR A 483 10.07 -10.40 -5.69
CA TYR A 483 9.15 -10.66 -4.58
C TYR A 483 7.84 -9.89 -4.74
N LEU A 484 7.94 -8.58 -5.07
CA LEU A 484 6.78 -7.74 -5.38
C LEU A 484 5.93 -8.36 -6.50
N LYS A 485 6.59 -8.82 -7.56
CA LYS A 485 5.93 -9.44 -8.71
C LYS A 485 5.20 -10.73 -8.34
N THR A 486 5.86 -11.67 -7.66
CA THR A 486 5.20 -12.96 -7.32
C THR A 486 4.01 -12.77 -6.39
N PHE A 487 4.18 -12.03 -5.29
CA PHE A 487 3.18 -12.01 -4.21
C PHE A 487 2.07 -10.98 -4.41
N TYR A 488 2.22 -10.04 -5.34
CA TYR A 488 1.25 -8.95 -5.55
C TYR A 488 0.86 -8.76 -7.02
N GLU A 489 1.82 -8.51 -7.93
CA GLU A 489 1.49 -8.21 -9.34
C GLU A 489 0.91 -9.41 -10.11
N GLU A 490 1.34 -10.63 -9.80
CA GLU A 490 0.85 -11.87 -10.42
C GLU A 490 -0.40 -12.45 -9.73
N THR A 491 -0.94 -11.75 -8.72
CA THR A 491 -2.12 -12.18 -7.94
C THR A 491 -3.36 -11.32 -8.22
N GLU A 492 -4.52 -11.72 -7.69
CA GLU A 492 -5.74 -10.90 -7.76
C GLU A 492 -5.94 -9.95 -6.56
N LEU A 493 -4.91 -9.69 -5.74
CA LEU A 493 -5.05 -8.87 -4.52
C LEU A 493 -5.49 -7.42 -4.83
N GLU A 494 -4.80 -6.75 -5.75
CA GLU A 494 -5.13 -5.37 -6.16
C GLU A 494 -6.55 -5.26 -6.73
N LYS A 495 -6.99 -6.30 -7.47
CA LYS A 495 -8.36 -6.40 -7.98
C LYS A 495 -9.40 -6.51 -6.86
N GLN A 496 -9.08 -7.13 -5.72
CA GLN A 496 -9.98 -7.15 -4.55
C GLN A 496 -10.07 -5.76 -3.89
N ARG A 497 -8.94 -5.04 -3.78
CA ARG A 497 -8.88 -3.66 -3.27
C ARG A 497 -9.75 -2.72 -4.11
N GLN A 498 -9.54 -2.73 -5.42
CA GLN A 498 -10.33 -1.98 -6.40
C GLN A 498 -11.82 -2.33 -6.33
N LEU A 499 -12.17 -3.63 -6.28
CA LEU A 499 -13.57 -4.07 -6.21
C LEU A 499 -14.32 -3.51 -4.99
N ILE A 500 -13.66 -3.37 -3.84
CA ILE A 500 -14.28 -2.74 -2.66
C ILE A 500 -14.42 -1.23 -2.87
N LEU A 501 -13.34 -0.54 -3.26
CA LEU A 501 -13.34 0.93 -3.37
C LEU A 501 -14.22 1.46 -4.51
N ASP A 502 -14.33 0.72 -5.62
CA ASP A 502 -15.09 1.12 -6.80
C ASP A 502 -16.57 0.69 -6.75
N THR A 503 -16.89 -0.43 -6.08
CA THR A 503 -18.27 -1.01 -6.10
C THR A 503 -19.08 -0.82 -4.82
N VAL A 504 -18.49 -0.24 -3.77
CA VAL A 504 -19.16 0.10 -2.50
C VAL A 504 -19.16 1.62 -2.32
N PRO A 505 -20.24 2.35 -2.66
CA PRO A 505 -20.30 3.81 -2.55
C PRO A 505 -20.04 4.38 -1.14
N GLU A 506 -20.27 3.56 -0.12
CA GLU A 506 -20.07 3.87 1.30
C GLU A 506 -18.62 3.64 1.76
N ALA A 507 -17.79 2.97 0.95
CA ALA A 507 -16.38 2.73 1.22
C ALA A 507 -15.51 3.91 0.78
N LYS A 508 -14.50 4.22 1.60
CA LYS A 508 -13.42 5.16 1.29
C LYS A 508 -12.09 4.56 1.76
N PRO A 509 -10.95 4.94 1.16
CA PRO A 509 -9.64 4.57 1.69
C PRO A 509 -9.52 4.97 3.17
N TYR A 510 -9.16 4.03 4.03
CA TYR A 510 -8.78 4.29 5.41
C TYR A 510 -7.28 4.55 5.46
N VAL A 511 -6.90 5.71 6.00
CA VAL A 511 -5.49 6.09 6.18
C VAL A 511 -5.18 6.06 7.67
N SER A 512 -4.31 5.14 8.09
CA SER A 512 -3.83 5.08 9.48
C SER A 512 -3.18 6.39 9.91
N PRO A 513 -3.41 6.92 11.12
CA PRO A 513 -2.65 8.05 11.63
C PRO A 513 -1.18 7.69 11.96
N SER A 514 -0.86 6.43 12.22
CA SER A 514 0.54 5.98 12.40
C SER A 514 1.24 5.82 11.05
N LEU A 515 2.37 6.51 10.85
CA LEU A 515 3.19 6.36 9.64
C LEU A 515 3.88 4.98 9.58
N TYR A 516 4.31 4.45 10.74
CA TYR A 516 4.85 3.10 10.83
C TYR A 516 3.87 2.05 10.28
N ILE A 517 2.61 2.09 10.73
CA ILE A 517 1.59 1.12 10.26
C ILE A 517 1.30 1.28 8.76
N ARG A 518 1.33 2.51 8.20
CA ARG A 518 1.25 2.71 6.74
C ARG A 518 2.40 2.01 5.99
N SER A 519 3.60 1.98 6.57
CA SER A 519 4.78 1.37 5.94
C SER A 519 4.87 -0.16 6.05
N VAL A 520 4.04 -0.77 6.91
CA VAL A 520 3.96 -2.23 7.07
C VAL A 520 3.14 -2.88 5.96
N PHE A 521 2.05 -2.24 5.52
CA PHE A 521 1.10 -2.83 4.59
C PHE A 521 1.61 -2.89 3.15
N SER A 522 1.14 -3.88 2.40
CA SER A 522 1.43 -4.00 0.96
C SER A 522 0.76 -2.89 0.14
N PRO A 523 1.27 -2.57 -1.06
CA PRO A 523 0.58 -1.64 -1.98
C PRO A 523 -0.81 -2.16 -2.44
N THR A 524 -1.13 -3.43 -2.20
CA THR A 524 -2.44 -4.02 -2.53
C THR A 524 -3.39 -4.14 -1.34
N ALA A 525 -2.99 -3.63 -0.17
CA ALA A 525 -3.76 -3.76 1.07
C ALA A 525 -5.16 -3.14 0.96
N ILE A 526 -6.17 -3.88 1.41
CA ILE A 526 -7.54 -3.39 1.50
C ILE A 526 -7.72 -2.68 2.83
N THR A 527 -7.26 -1.43 2.91
CA THR A 527 -7.53 -0.54 4.05
C THR A 527 -8.70 0.39 3.71
N ALA A 528 -9.92 0.02 4.14
CA ALA A 528 -11.14 0.74 3.78
C ALA A 528 -11.99 1.09 5.01
N ARG A 529 -12.55 2.31 5.04
CA ARG A 529 -13.60 2.72 5.98
C ARG A 529 -14.94 2.68 5.24
N VAL A 530 -15.88 1.89 5.73
CA VAL A 530 -17.28 1.85 5.31
C VAL A 530 -18.11 2.66 6.30
N ASP A 531 -18.93 3.59 5.81
CA ASP A 531 -19.76 4.47 6.65
C ASP A 531 -21.18 4.60 6.06
N THR A 532 -22.14 3.94 6.70
CA THR A 532 -23.55 3.88 6.29
C THR A 532 -24.44 4.84 7.09
N SER A 533 -23.85 5.76 7.87
CA SER A 533 -24.59 6.71 8.72
C SER A 533 -25.48 7.70 7.96
N ARG A 534 -25.28 7.82 6.64
CA ARG A 534 -25.99 8.75 5.74
C ARG A 534 -27.01 8.05 4.84
N ASP A 535 -27.31 6.78 5.09
CA ASP A 535 -28.17 5.98 4.21
C ASP A 535 -29.62 5.97 4.74
N ASP A 536 -30.53 6.54 3.96
CA ASP A 536 -31.92 6.90 4.36
C ASP A 536 -32.82 5.68 4.69
N GLY A 537 -32.31 4.45 4.52
CA GLY A 537 -33.04 3.20 4.55
C GLY A 537 -32.33 2.05 5.27
N GLY A 538 -31.91 2.26 6.53
CA GLY A 538 -31.50 1.17 7.43
C GLY A 538 -29.99 0.92 7.51
N GLY A 539 -29.20 1.96 7.80
CA GLY A 539 -27.73 1.95 7.76
C GLY A 539 -27.02 0.74 8.41
N GLU A 540 -27.52 0.19 9.52
CA GLU A 540 -26.95 -1.04 10.14
C GLU A 540 -27.15 -2.27 9.24
N THR A 541 -28.39 -2.51 8.81
CA THR A 541 -28.73 -3.57 7.84
C THR A 541 -28.00 -3.39 6.49
N ARG A 542 -27.78 -2.15 6.06
CA ARG A 542 -26.95 -1.85 4.90
C ARG A 542 -25.50 -2.28 5.12
N LEU A 543 -24.90 -1.93 6.26
CA LEU A 543 -23.53 -2.31 6.60
C LEU A 543 -23.38 -3.83 6.64
N GLU A 544 -24.32 -4.52 7.28
CA GLU A 544 -24.35 -5.98 7.31
C GLU A 544 -24.43 -6.61 5.90
N GLY A 545 -25.23 -6.05 5.00
CA GLY A 545 -25.30 -6.47 3.60
C GLY A 545 -23.97 -6.27 2.87
N ILE A 546 -23.33 -5.10 3.03
CA ILE A 546 -22.00 -4.83 2.48
C ILE A 546 -20.96 -5.83 3.01
N VAL A 547 -20.98 -6.13 4.31
CA VAL A 547 -20.06 -7.12 4.89
C VAL A 547 -20.32 -8.51 4.33
N ARG A 548 -21.58 -8.95 4.29
CA ARG A 548 -21.98 -10.30 3.86
C ARG A 548 -21.65 -10.57 2.39
N GLU A 549 -21.84 -9.58 1.51
CA GLU A 549 -21.66 -9.75 0.06
C GLU A 549 -20.27 -9.34 -0.45
N LYS A 550 -19.73 -8.21 0.04
CA LYS A 550 -18.54 -7.57 -0.56
C LYS A 550 -17.29 -7.84 0.25
N VAL A 551 -17.32 -7.49 1.55
CA VAL A 551 -16.15 -7.66 2.43
C VAL A 551 -15.83 -9.14 2.59
N SER A 552 -16.83 -9.98 2.83
CA SER A 552 -16.65 -11.43 2.98
C SER A 552 -16.10 -12.09 1.71
N ALA A 553 -16.50 -11.64 0.52
CA ALA A 553 -15.97 -12.17 -0.74
C ALA A 553 -14.48 -11.82 -0.92
N ALA A 554 -14.11 -10.55 -0.71
CA ALA A 554 -12.71 -10.12 -0.78
C ALA A 554 -11.84 -10.79 0.29
N ALA A 555 -12.33 -10.85 1.53
CA ALA A 555 -11.68 -11.50 2.67
C ALA A 555 -11.35 -12.97 2.39
N LYS A 556 -12.31 -13.72 1.83
CA LYS A 556 -12.10 -15.11 1.40
C LYS A 556 -11.09 -15.21 0.27
N LYS A 557 -11.11 -14.31 -0.72
CA LYS A 557 -10.13 -14.29 -1.81
C LYS A 557 -8.70 -13.99 -1.35
N VAL A 558 -8.52 -13.09 -0.38
CA VAL A 558 -7.22 -12.82 0.25
C VAL A 558 -6.73 -14.06 1.03
N LEU A 559 -7.61 -14.70 1.82
CA LEU A 559 -7.28 -15.94 2.55
C LEU A 559 -6.95 -17.12 1.60
N GLU A 560 -7.72 -17.32 0.53
CA GLU A 560 -7.44 -18.32 -0.51
C GLU A 560 -6.07 -18.07 -1.16
N THR A 561 -5.79 -16.81 -1.54
CA THR A 561 -4.49 -16.41 -2.12
C THR A 561 -3.34 -16.71 -1.16
N TRP A 562 -3.48 -16.39 0.13
CA TRP A 562 -2.47 -16.71 1.14
C TRP A 562 -2.27 -18.21 1.29
N LEU A 563 -3.34 -18.98 1.39
CA LEU A 563 -3.26 -20.43 1.52
C LEU A 563 -2.53 -21.05 0.31
N GLU A 564 -2.93 -20.68 -0.91
CA GLU A 564 -2.41 -21.25 -2.14
C GLU A 564 -0.99 -20.78 -2.49
N VAL A 565 -0.69 -19.47 -2.36
CA VAL A 565 0.59 -18.88 -2.78
C VAL A 565 1.63 -18.88 -1.65
N CYS A 566 1.22 -18.73 -0.38
CA CYS A 566 2.14 -18.52 0.75
C CYS A 566 2.35 -19.77 1.64
N THR A 567 1.41 -20.74 1.65
CA THR A 567 1.49 -21.91 2.57
C THR A 567 1.41 -23.29 1.91
N CYS A 568 0.77 -23.41 0.74
CA CYS A 568 0.57 -24.67 0.02
C CYS A 568 1.27 -24.74 -1.35
N GLY A 569 2.07 -23.73 -1.70
CA GLY A 569 2.83 -23.68 -2.96
C GLY A 569 4.04 -24.63 -2.98
N GLU A 570 4.85 -24.53 -4.04
CA GLU A 570 6.17 -25.17 -4.08
C GLU A 570 7.08 -24.66 -2.94
N GLU A 571 8.00 -25.50 -2.48
CA GLU A 571 8.83 -25.26 -1.28
C GLU A 571 9.81 -24.07 -1.45
N ARG A 572 9.30 -22.85 -1.26
CA ARG A 572 10.10 -21.61 -1.16
C ARG A 572 10.78 -21.51 0.21
N GLY A 573 11.79 -22.37 0.40
CA GLY A 573 12.69 -22.33 1.53
C GLY A 573 13.75 -21.24 1.41
N VAL A 574 13.96 -20.48 2.47
CA VAL A 574 15.03 -19.47 2.57
C VAL A 574 16.34 -20.19 2.89
N THR A 575 17.19 -20.32 1.87
CA THR A 575 18.43 -21.10 1.92
C THR A 575 19.67 -20.31 2.34
N LYS A 576 19.65 -18.98 2.24
CA LYS A 576 20.78 -18.11 2.64
C LYS A 576 20.57 -17.56 4.06
N GLU A 577 21.58 -17.67 4.92
CA GLU A 577 21.51 -17.14 6.28
C GLU A 577 21.37 -15.62 6.34
N GLU A 578 21.94 -14.86 5.39
CA GLU A 578 21.74 -13.40 5.31
C GLU A 578 20.27 -13.03 5.10
N GLU A 579 19.56 -13.78 4.24
CA GLU A 579 18.13 -13.55 3.98
C GLU A 579 17.28 -13.98 5.19
N ARG A 580 17.64 -15.09 5.85
CA ARG A 580 16.99 -15.51 7.10
C ARG A 580 17.18 -14.49 8.22
N ALA A 581 18.39 -13.98 8.39
CA ALA A 581 18.72 -12.96 9.39
C ALA A 581 17.94 -11.66 9.12
N TYR A 582 17.81 -11.23 7.86
CA TYR A 582 16.99 -10.08 7.48
C TYR A 582 15.52 -10.28 7.85
N LEU A 583 14.91 -11.40 7.45
CA LEU A 583 13.52 -11.74 7.76
C LEU A 583 13.30 -11.71 9.28
N LYS A 584 14.18 -12.36 10.04
CA LYS A 584 14.12 -12.39 11.51
C LYS A 584 14.24 -11.00 12.14
N LYS A 585 15.16 -10.14 11.66
CA LYS A 585 15.33 -8.75 12.09
C LYS A 585 14.03 -7.96 11.85
N ARG A 586 13.47 -8.06 10.64
CA ARG A 586 12.28 -7.33 10.23
C ARG A 586 10.99 -7.81 10.91
N ASP A 587 10.80 -9.13 11.04
CA ASP A 587 9.65 -9.72 11.73
C ASP A 587 9.67 -9.39 13.22
N ALA A 588 10.85 -9.39 13.86
CA ALA A 588 11.00 -8.98 15.25
C ALA A 588 10.67 -7.48 15.44
N MET A 589 11.12 -6.61 14.53
CA MET A 589 10.76 -5.19 14.54
C MET A 589 9.26 -4.97 14.32
N PHE A 590 8.65 -5.66 13.37
CA PHE A 590 7.20 -5.64 13.13
C PHE A 590 6.43 -6.01 14.40
N LYS A 591 6.68 -7.20 14.95
CA LYS A 591 6.04 -7.71 16.17
C LYS A 591 6.23 -6.77 17.37
N SER A 592 7.47 -6.30 17.59
CA SER A 592 7.78 -5.38 18.70
C SER A 592 7.04 -4.04 18.58
N LYS A 593 6.95 -3.48 17.36
CA LYS A 593 6.21 -2.23 17.15
C LYS A 593 4.70 -2.39 17.17
N THR A 594 4.13 -3.54 16.77
CA THR A 594 2.70 -3.82 17.03
C THR A 594 2.41 -3.88 18.53
N ILE A 595 3.32 -4.44 19.35
CA ILE A 595 3.18 -4.35 20.82
C ILE A 595 3.25 -2.88 21.27
N GLU A 596 4.22 -2.10 20.83
CA GLU A 596 4.43 -0.72 21.30
C GLU A 596 3.32 0.25 20.87
N VAL A 597 3.02 0.28 19.57
CA VAL A 597 2.14 1.25 18.91
C VAL A 597 0.67 0.97 19.18
N ASP A 598 0.27 -0.30 19.34
CA ASP A 598 -1.16 -0.64 19.43
C ASP A 598 -1.58 -1.18 20.78
N ILE A 599 -0.83 -2.14 21.33
CA ILE A 599 -1.29 -2.94 22.47
C ILE A 599 -0.81 -2.34 23.80
N GLY A 600 0.46 -1.94 23.87
CA GLY A 600 1.18 -1.59 25.09
C GLY A 600 0.68 -0.33 25.80
N SER A 601 0.12 0.62 25.05
CA SER A 601 -0.50 1.83 25.61
C SER A 601 -2.03 1.86 25.52
N SER A 602 -2.66 0.91 24.81
CA SER A 602 -4.12 0.75 24.81
C SER A 602 -4.63 -0.18 25.91
N LEU A 603 -3.99 -1.34 26.11
CA LEU A 603 -4.45 -2.32 27.10
C LEU A 603 -4.47 -1.77 28.53
N PRO A 604 -3.44 -1.07 29.05
CA PRO A 604 -3.51 -0.53 30.41
C PRO A 604 -4.65 0.46 30.61
N ARG A 605 -4.97 1.26 29.57
CA ARG A 605 -6.07 2.23 29.59
C ARG A 605 -7.45 1.56 29.53
N LEU A 606 -7.56 0.42 28.86
CA LEU A 606 -8.83 -0.28 28.66
C LEU A 606 -9.11 -1.32 29.75
N PHE A 607 -8.09 -2.02 30.24
CA PHE A 607 -8.24 -3.16 31.16
C PHE A 607 -7.62 -2.95 32.54
N GLY A 608 -6.90 -1.84 32.76
CA GLY A 608 -6.09 -1.66 33.96
C GLY A 608 -4.72 -2.32 33.82
N GLN A 609 -3.77 -1.86 34.62
CA GLN A 609 -2.36 -2.23 34.50
C GLN A 609 -2.14 -3.74 34.69
N GLU A 610 -2.78 -4.36 35.69
CA GLU A 610 -2.57 -5.77 36.04
C GLU A 610 -2.93 -6.73 34.89
N ILE A 611 -4.14 -6.58 34.32
CA ILE A 611 -4.59 -7.40 33.19
C ILE A 611 -3.72 -7.13 31.96
N ALA A 612 -3.38 -5.87 31.70
CA ALA A 612 -2.50 -5.51 30.59
C ALA A 612 -1.12 -6.17 30.72
N ASP A 613 -0.51 -6.17 31.91
CA ASP A 613 0.80 -6.78 32.13
C ASP A 613 0.79 -8.30 31.91
N ARG A 614 -0.26 -9.00 32.36
CA ARG A 614 -0.41 -10.46 32.13
C ARG A 614 -0.58 -10.78 30.64
N VAL A 615 -1.47 -10.07 29.94
CA VAL A 615 -1.71 -10.25 28.50
C VAL A 615 -0.47 -9.89 27.68
N LEU A 616 0.21 -8.80 28.01
CA LEU A 616 1.45 -8.37 27.34
C LEU A 616 2.61 -9.33 27.60
N ALA A 617 2.67 -10.01 28.75
CA ALA A 617 3.69 -11.01 29.04
C ALA A 617 3.58 -12.22 28.08
N GLU A 618 2.38 -12.79 27.93
CA GLU A 618 2.14 -13.90 26.98
C GLU A 618 2.38 -13.48 25.53
N LEU A 619 1.89 -12.30 25.13
CA LEU A 619 2.11 -11.77 23.79
C LEU A 619 3.60 -11.55 23.47
N ARG A 620 4.40 -11.06 24.42
CA ARG A 620 5.87 -10.93 24.27
C ARG A 620 6.57 -12.28 24.18
N VAL A 621 6.11 -13.30 24.91
CA VAL A 621 6.64 -14.67 24.80
C VAL A 621 6.35 -15.24 23.41
N LEU A 622 5.11 -15.16 22.94
CA LEU A 622 4.69 -15.62 21.62
C LEU A 622 5.45 -14.93 20.49
N MET A 623 5.62 -13.61 20.59
CA MET A 623 6.30 -12.81 19.57
C MET A 623 7.84 -12.84 19.64
N GLY A 624 8.42 -13.59 20.59
CA GLY A 624 9.88 -13.63 20.81
C GLY A 624 10.47 -12.30 21.30
N SER A 625 9.63 -11.37 21.75
CA SER A 625 9.96 -9.99 22.10
C SER A 625 10.43 -9.84 23.55
N ARG A 626 11.39 -10.68 23.98
CA ARG A 626 12.13 -10.47 25.23
C ARG A 626 13.26 -9.47 24.97
N GLY A 627 13.04 -8.22 25.36
CA GLY A 627 14.10 -7.22 25.54
C GLY A 627 14.94 -7.51 26.78
#